data_AF-A0AAV2L2B0-F1
#
_entry.id   AF-A0AAV2L2B0-F1
#
_cell.length_a   1.000
_cell.length_b   1.000
_cell.length_c   1.000
_cell.angle_alpha   90.00
_cell.angle_beta   90.00
_cell.angle_gamma   90.00
#
_symmetry.space_group_name_H-M   'P 1'
#
loop_
_entity.id
_entity.type
_entity.pdbx_description
1 polymer ?
#
loop_
_entity_poly.entity_id
_entity_poly.type
_entity_poly.pdbx_seq_one_letter_code
_entity_poly.pdbx_strand_id
1 'polypeptide(L)'
;MIFQGRADTVYLIDDHNKVILPDQGGAFDNLELLGGGHYEVYGESTNDGEPGEGPPSTSNQQTPARFAFRRPFSASSTTSPAGFQASKAAGPKMLQRNVFIAELVDGRLETHKTVTLKFSEFESSLPTIKAKVFEALGQEQSIVLIDSHHNEIMDCEGTRGPGFWKQNARKIYAVPEEQLQRLRGNKRKRESRNGDSSALPEVLDQIEEVLLASQGLQEVSKSLKDLVAFVRGNKYTTVSLSEDQAAAVKAAFSCVICRDPMKDPMFASCCTTVLGCRACLDQWQDGHAHCPKCRTDDFSFHIQSVVGLDDALTALHNIIS
;
A
#
# COMPACT_ATOMS: atom_id res chain seq x y z
N MET A 1 -1.04 33.39 6.74
CA MET A 1 0.39 33.11 6.51
C MET A 1 0.56 33.02 5.00
N ILE A 2 1.47 33.79 4.40
CA ILE A 2 1.66 33.87 2.95
C ILE A 2 3.04 33.28 2.66
N PHE A 3 3.12 32.28 1.78
CA PHE A 3 4.36 31.62 1.38
C PHE A 3 4.85 32.18 0.05
N GLN A 4 6.17 32.31 -0.09
CA GLN A 4 6.82 32.73 -1.34
C GLN A 4 7.56 31.51 -1.92
N GLY A 5 7.00 30.91 -2.96
CA GLY A 5 7.53 29.73 -3.64
C GLY A 5 6.90 29.59 -5.02
N ARG A 6 7.55 28.83 -5.91
CA ARG A 6 7.02 28.57 -7.26
C ARG A 6 5.75 27.71 -7.18
N ALA A 7 4.62 28.27 -7.62
CA ALA A 7 3.29 27.66 -7.45
C ALA A 7 3.17 26.24 -8.05
N ASP A 8 3.93 25.96 -9.11
CA ASP A 8 4.00 24.66 -9.80
C ASP A 8 4.86 23.61 -9.09
N THR A 9 5.55 23.98 -8.01
CA THR A 9 6.44 23.09 -7.26
C THR A 9 5.95 22.79 -5.85
N VAL A 10 4.86 23.44 -5.40
CA VAL A 10 4.37 23.32 -4.02
C VAL A 10 3.54 22.06 -3.83
N TYR A 11 3.84 21.29 -2.79
CA TYR A 11 3.04 20.14 -2.36
C TYR A 11 3.09 19.95 -0.85
N LEU A 12 2.12 19.20 -0.31
CA LEU A 12 2.09 18.84 1.11
C LEU A 12 2.38 17.35 1.28
N ILE A 13 2.99 16.99 2.41
CA ILE A 13 3.10 15.61 2.87
C ILE A 13 2.41 15.51 4.24
N ASP A 14 1.55 14.51 4.41
CA ASP A 14 0.91 14.20 5.71
C ASP A 14 1.73 13.23 6.57
N ASP A 15 1.26 12.95 7.79
CA ASP A 15 1.88 12.01 8.73
C ASP A 15 2.01 10.55 8.20
N HIS A 16 1.31 10.22 7.11
CA HIS A 16 1.35 8.90 6.45
C HIS A 16 2.21 8.90 5.18
N ASN A 17 3.00 9.95 4.94
CA ASN A 17 3.78 10.17 3.72
C ASN A 17 2.92 10.26 2.43
N LYS A 18 1.63 10.62 2.54
CA LYS A 18 0.79 10.89 1.37
C LYS A 18 1.14 12.27 0.82
N VAL A 19 1.48 12.33 -0.47
CA VAL A 19 1.68 13.58 -1.19
C VAL A 19 0.33 14.15 -1.62
N ILE A 20 0.09 15.43 -1.31
CA ILE A 20 -1.10 16.19 -1.67
C ILE A 20 -0.64 17.33 -2.59
N LEU A 21 -1.21 17.39 -3.79
CA LEU A 21 -0.89 18.39 -4.81
C LEU A 21 -2.00 19.45 -4.86
N PRO A 22 -1.67 20.72 -5.16
CA PRO A 22 -2.67 21.74 -5.41
C PRO A 22 -3.40 21.48 -6.73
N ASP A 23 -4.60 22.02 -6.85
CA ASP A 23 -5.35 22.07 -8.10
C ASP A 23 -4.72 23.06 -9.11
N GLN A 24 -5.31 23.16 -10.30
CA GLN A 24 -4.85 24.08 -11.35
C GLN A 24 -4.90 25.57 -10.93
N GLY A 25 -5.64 25.89 -9.86
CA GLY A 25 -5.72 27.22 -9.26
C GLY A 25 -4.74 27.44 -8.10
N GLY A 26 -3.90 26.46 -7.76
CA GLY A 26 -2.97 26.54 -6.63
C GLY A 26 -3.60 26.27 -5.27
N ALA A 27 -4.84 25.76 -5.22
CA ALA A 27 -5.56 25.49 -3.98
C ALA A 27 -5.49 23.99 -3.60
N PHE A 28 -5.40 23.70 -2.30
CA PHE A 28 -5.47 22.34 -1.78
C PHE A 28 -6.91 21.98 -1.43
N ASP A 29 -7.35 20.78 -1.81
CA ASP A 29 -8.69 20.30 -1.45
C ASP A 29 -8.80 20.11 0.06
N ASN A 30 -9.80 20.77 0.66
CA ASN A 30 -10.08 20.65 2.09
C ASN A 30 -10.46 19.24 2.49
N LEU A 31 -11.04 18.44 1.58
CA LEU A 31 -11.43 17.06 1.85
C LEU A 31 -10.21 16.18 2.12
N GLU A 32 -9.11 16.42 1.42
CA GLU A 32 -7.84 15.72 1.63
C GLU A 32 -7.12 16.14 2.92
N LEU A 33 -7.53 17.27 3.51
CA LEU A 33 -6.95 17.85 4.72
C LEU A 33 -7.79 17.59 5.99
N LEU A 34 -8.87 16.80 5.90
CA LEU A 34 -9.86 16.59 6.98
C LEU A 34 -9.30 15.82 8.19
N GLY A 35 -8.17 15.11 8.06
CA GLY A 35 -7.63 14.23 9.10
C GLY A 35 -7.04 14.94 10.33
N GLY A 36 -7.01 16.27 10.39
CA GLY A 36 -6.45 17.01 11.53
C GLY A 36 -4.96 16.73 11.81
N GLY A 37 -4.23 16.22 10.81
CA GLY A 37 -2.84 15.81 10.91
C GLY A 37 -1.84 16.95 10.87
N HIS A 38 -0.58 16.60 11.04
CA HIS A 38 0.56 17.45 10.74
C HIS A 38 0.87 17.38 9.25
N TYR A 39 1.10 18.55 8.64
CA TYR A 39 1.44 18.65 7.23
C TYR A 39 2.76 19.40 7.06
N GLU A 40 3.66 18.80 6.27
CA GLU A 40 4.91 19.39 5.85
C GLU A 40 4.75 20.00 4.46
N VAL A 41 5.20 21.25 4.29
CA VAL A 41 5.15 21.93 2.99
C VAL A 41 6.48 21.78 2.28
N TYR A 42 6.41 21.39 1.00
CA TYR A 42 7.54 21.32 0.10
C TYR A 42 7.33 22.24 -1.08
N GLY A 43 8.40 22.83 -1.60
CA GLY A 43 8.37 23.69 -2.78
C GLY A 43 9.76 24.28 -3.07
N GLU A 44 9.99 24.65 -4.33
CA GLU A 44 11.20 25.35 -4.72
C GLU A 44 11.07 26.83 -4.34
N SER A 45 12.06 27.35 -3.61
CA SER A 45 12.12 28.77 -3.28
C SER A 45 12.44 29.58 -4.55
N THR A 46 11.73 30.67 -4.79
CA THR A 46 12.09 31.67 -5.80
C THR A 46 13.33 32.44 -5.32
N ASN A 47 14.52 31.86 -5.48
CA ASN A 47 15.76 32.63 -5.44
C ASN A 47 15.96 33.28 -6.82
N ASP A 48 15.29 34.39 -7.06
CA ASP A 48 15.65 35.29 -8.17
C ASP A 48 16.87 36.11 -7.74
N GLY A 49 18.05 35.63 -8.11
CA GLY A 49 19.31 36.35 -7.98
C GLY A 49 20.21 36.04 -9.18
N GLU A 50 20.27 36.97 -10.13
CA GLU A 50 21.23 36.97 -11.24
C GLU A 50 22.70 36.95 -10.73
N PRO A 51 23.64 36.41 -11.54
CA PRO A 51 25.02 36.20 -11.11
C PRO A 51 25.84 37.50 -11.20
N GLY A 52 26.14 38.10 -10.04
CA GLY A 52 27.12 39.18 -9.89
C GLY A 52 28.42 38.68 -9.24
N GLU A 53 29.56 38.96 -9.87
CA GLU A 53 30.91 38.57 -9.46
C GLU A 53 31.32 39.06 -8.05
N GLY A 54 31.86 38.16 -7.22
CA GLY A 54 32.51 38.47 -5.93
C GLY A 54 32.93 37.20 -5.15
N PRO A 55 34.03 37.21 -4.35
CA PRO A 55 34.92 36.05 -4.13
C PRO A 55 34.50 35.11 -2.96
N PRO A 56 35.16 33.93 -2.81
CA PRO A 56 34.52 32.73 -2.30
C PRO A 56 34.47 32.71 -0.77
N SER A 57 33.31 32.35 -0.23
CA SER A 57 33.15 32.01 1.18
C SER A 57 32.40 30.70 1.33
N THR A 58 32.99 29.83 2.14
CA THR A 58 32.61 28.47 2.52
C THR A 58 31.20 28.34 3.14
N SER A 59 30.65 27.13 2.99
CA SER A 59 29.56 26.48 3.76
C SER A 59 28.18 27.13 3.77
N ASN A 60 27.22 26.52 3.05
CA ASN A 60 26.14 25.73 3.65
C ASN A 60 25.21 25.22 2.54
N GLN A 61 25.02 23.90 2.47
CA GLN A 61 23.90 23.31 1.75
C GLN A 61 22.62 23.86 2.37
N GLN A 62 21.95 24.80 1.70
CA GLN A 62 20.61 25.22 2.05
C GLN A 62 19.68 24.00 1.93
N THR A 63 19.39 23.39 3.06
CA THR A 63 18.23 22.51 3.21
C THR A 63 17.00 23.27 2.72
N PRO A 64 16.13 22.68 1.88
CA PRO A 64 14.87 23.32 1.53
C PRO A 64 14.12 23.64 2.82
N ALA A 65 13.58 24.85 2.88
CA ALA A 65 12.82 25.40 3.99
C ALA A 65 11.80 24.38 4.54
N ARG A 66 12.12 23.71 5.64
CA ARG A 66 11.23 22.75 6.31
C ARG A 66 10.34 23.49 7.31
N PHE A 67 9.07 23.59 6.99
CA PHE A 67 8.07 24.17 7.89
C PHE A 67 6.83 23.28 7.91
N ALA A 68 6.19 23.23 9.08
CA ALA A 68 5.00 22.42 9.27
C ALA A 68 3.97 23.14 10.13
N PHE A 69 2.69 22.91 9.85
CA PHE A 69 1.59 23.52 10.58
C PHE A 69 0.56 22.48 11.02
N ARG A 70 -0.19 22.83 12.06
CA ARG A 70 -1.32 22.04 12.57
C ARG A 70 -2.60 22.84 12.39
N ARG A 71 -3.66 22.21 11.88
CA ARG A 71 -4.99 22.82 11.92
C ARG A 71 -5.57 22.64 13.32
N PRO A 72 -6.02 23.71 14.01
CA PRO A 72 -6.78 23.55 15.24
C PRO A 72 -8.07 22.76 14.93
N PHE A 73 -8.38 21.75 15.73
CA PHE A 73 -9.70 21.14 15.74
C PHE A 73 -10.73 22.22 16.08
N SER A 74 -11.57 22.61 15.13
CA SER A 74 -12.80 23.33 15.45
C SER A 74 -13.77 22.32 16.07
N ALA A 75 -13.75 22.19 17.39
CA ALA A 75 -14.74 21.45 18.14
C ALA A 75 -15.52 22.41 19.04
N SER A 76 -16.82 22.56 18.79
CA SER A 76 -17.76 23.11 19.76
C SER A 76 -18.03 22.06 20.85
N SER A 77 -18.22 22.57 22.08
CA SER A 77 -18.67 21.92 23.34
C SER A 77 -17.67 21.13 24.21
N THR A 78 -17.10 21.83 25.21
CA THR A 78 -17.04 21.56 26.68
C THR A 78 -17.24 20.12 27.18
N THR A 79 -16.44 19.49 28.07
CA THR A 79 -15.77 19.95 29.32
C THR A 79 -14.74 18.90 29.86
N SER A 80 -13.51 19.35 30.13
CA SER A 80 -12.49 18.99 31.19
C SER A 80 -12.05 17.52 31.48
N PRO A 81 -10.90 17.26 32.17
CA PRO A 81 -9.65 16.88 31.50
C PRO A 81 -9.08 15.53 31.99
N ALA A 82 -8.73 14.62 31.07
CA ALA A 82 -7.85 13.50 31.37
C ALA A 82 -6.44 13.83 30.88
N GLY A 83 -5.46 13.77 31.78
CA GLY A 83 -4.09 14.21 31.55
C GLY A 83 -3.43 13.54 30.34
N PHE A 84 -3.09 14.36 29.36
CA PHE A 84 -2.19 13.95 28.28
C PHE A 84 -0.75 14.02 28.82
N GLN A 85 -0.20 12.86 29.16
CA GLN A 85 1.25 12.70 29.19
C GLN A 85 1.79 13.01 27.80
N ALA A 86 2.75 13.94 27.73
CA ALA A 86 3.49 14.22 26.52
C ALA A 86 4.18 12.92 26.03
N SER A 87 3.71 12.36 24.94
CA SER A 87 4.38 11.26 24.26
C SER A 87 5.71 11.78 23.71
N LYS A 88 6.82 11.33 24.32
CA LYS A 88 8.16 11.50 23.76
C LYS A 88 8.15 11.00 22.31
N ALA A 89 8.66 11.79 21.38
CA ALA A 89 8.88 11.38 19.99
C ALA A 89 9.61 10.03 19.99
N ALA A 90 8.93 8.98 19.51
CA ALA A 90 9.54 7.66 19.38
C ALA A 90 10.60 7.76 18.28
N GLY A 91 11.86 7.53 18.64
CA GLY A 91 12.93 7.41 17.66
C GLY A 91 12.63 6.33 16.60
N PRO A 92 13.38 6.29 15.49
CA PRO A 92 13.15 5.32 14.42
C PRO A 92 13.09 3.91 15.02
N LYS A 93 12.03 3.16 14.70
CA LYS A 93 11.82 1.80 15.19
C LYS A 93 13.01 0.94 14.77
N MET A 94 13.82 0.53 15.75
CA MET A 94 14.94 -0.36 15.50
C MET A 94 14.42 -1.80 15.37
N LEU A 95 14.76 -2.44 14.26
CA LEU A 95 14.62 -3.86 14.05
C LEU A 95 15.83 -4.59 14.62
N GLN A 96 15.61 -5.85 15.01
CA GLN A 96 16.67 -6.73 15.47
C GLN A 96 16.65 -8.03 14.66
N ARG A 97 17.81 -8.50 14.24
CA ARG A 97 17.95 -9.74 13.48
C ARG A 97 19.19 -10.52 13.89
N ASN A 98 19.02 -11.83 14.08
CA ASN A 98 20.13 -12.75 14.30
C ASN A 98 20.66 -13.25 12.95
N VAL A 99 21.98 -13.19 12.77
CA VAL A 99 22.72 -13.78 11.66
C VAL A 99 23.69 -14.81 12.23
N PHE A 100 23.64 -16.02 11.70
CA PHE A 100 24.44 -17.15 12.15
C PHE A 100 25.76 -17.16 11.37
N ILE A 101 26.88 -16.99 12.06
CA ILE A 101 28.20 -17.11 11.45
C ILE A 101 28.52 -18.59 11.37
N ALA A 102 28.69 -19.07 10.15
CA ALA A 102 28.85 -20.48 9.87
C ALA A 102 30.02 -20.74 8.94
N GLU A 103 30.62 -21.90 9.14
CA GLU A 103 31.69 -22.42 8.31
C GLU A 103 31.30 -23.77 7.76
N LEU A 104 31.93 -24.14 6.66
CA LEU A 104 31.74 -25.41 6.01
C LEU A 104 32.76 -26.43 6.53
N VAL A 105 32.29 -27.36 7.35
CA VAL A 105 33.10 -28.47 7.89
C VAL A 105 32.55 -29.77 7.30
N ASP A 106 33.39 -30.53 6.60
CA ASP A 106 33.03 -31.81 5.96
C ASP A 106 31.77 -31.76 5.07
N GLY A 107 31.55 -30.61 4.40
CA GLY A 107 30.39 -30.39 3.52
C GLY A 107 29.08 -30.11 4.26
N ARG A 108 29.12 -29.91 5.58
CA ARG A 108 28.00 -29.45 6.39
C ARG A 108 28.24 -28.03 6.86
N LEU A 109 27.15 -27.26 6.95
CA LEU A 109 27.19 -25.89 7.47
C LEU A 109 27.13 -25.94 9.00
N GLU A 110 28.23 -25.62 9.66
CA GLU A 110 28.32 -25.58 11.12
C GLU A 110 28.32 -24.14 11.61
N THR A 111 27.41 -23.81 12.52
CA THR A 111 27.29 -22.48 13.11
C THR A 111 28.13 -22.39 14.37
N HIS A 112 29.09 -21.47 14.40
CA HIS A 112 29.98 -21.29 15.55
C HIS A 112 29.69 -20.01 16.34
N LYS A 113 29.04 -19.00 15.73
CA LYS A 113 28.70 -17.72 16.39
C LYS A 113 27.36 -17.20 15.89
N THR A 114 26.66 -16.42 16.71
CA THR A 114 25.47 -15.67 16.29
C THR A 114 25.70 -14.19 16.53
N VAL A 115 25.44 -13.37 15.52
CA VAL A 115 25.52 -11.91 15.58
C VAL A 115 24.11 -11.34 15.57
N THR A 116 23.80 -10.53 16.59
CA THR A 116 22.53 -9.82 16.69
C THR A 116 22.69 -8.41 16.15
N LEU A 117 22.12 -8.16 14.98
CA LEU A 117 22.15 -6.86 14.32
C LEU A 117 20.98 -6.01 14.77
N LYS A 118 21.23 -4.72 14.97
CA LYS A 118 20.20 -3.70 15.13
C LYS A 118 20.28 -2.74 13.95
N PHE A 119 19.14 -2.50 13.31
CA PHE A 119 19.05 -1.68 12.10
C PHE A 119 17.65 -1.07 11.99
N SER A 120 17.56 0.09 11.36
CA SER A 120 16.30 0.76 11.07
C SER A 120 15.65 0.22 9.79
N GLU A 121 14.42 0.65 9.52
CA GLU A 121 13.72 0.36 8.28
C GLU A 121 14.54 0.77 7.03
N PHE A 122 15.16 1.95 7.07
CA PHE A 122 15.99 2.47 5.98
C PHE A 122 17.29 1.68 5.76
N GLU A 123 17.77 1.01 6.82
CA GLU A 123 18.96 0.15 6.78
C GLU A 123 18.64 -1.30 6.38
N SER A 124 17.37 -1.61 6.08
CA SER A 124 16.92 -2.97 5.75
C SER A 124 17.28 -3.36 4.31
N SER A 125 18.57 -3.42 3.99
CA SER A 125 19.08 -3.81 2.69
C SER A 125 20.20 -4.83 2.82
N LEU A 126 20.39 -5.70 1.82
CA LEU A 126 21.47 -6.68 1.85
C LEU A 126 22.87 -6.03 2.04
N PRO A 127 23.25 -4.96 1.32
CA PRO A 127 24.54 -4.31 1.52
C PRO A 127 24.73 -3.79 2.94
N THR A 128 23.71 -3.14 3.52
CA THR A 128 23.79 -2.61 4.88
C THR A 128 23.88 -3.72 5.92
N ILE A 129 23.11 -4.79 5.76
CA ILE A 129 23.18 -5.94 6.66
C ILE A 129 24.55 -6.62 6.56
N LYS A 130 25.09 -6.84 5.35
CA LYS A 130 26.45 -7.36 5.15
C LYS A 130 27.50 -6.50 5.85
N ALA A 131 27.43 -5.17 5.70
CA ALA A 131 28.35 -4.24 6.36
C ALA A 131 28.29 -4.35 7.89
N LYS A 132 27.08 -4.41 8.47
CA LYS A 132 26.93 -4.57 9.93
C LYS A 132 27.42 -5.93 10.45
N VAL A 133 27.27 -7.01 9.68
CA VAL A 133 27.86 -8.31 10.02
C VAL A 133 29.38 -8.23 10.00
N PHE A 134 29.94 -7.58 8.98
CA PHE A 134 31.38 -7.38 8.85
C PHE A 134 31.94 -6.55 10.01
N GLU A 135 31.30 -5.43 10.36
CA GLU A 135 31.63 -4.61 11.53
C GLU A 135 31.58 -5.42 12.83
N ALA A 136 30.57 -6.28 13.00
CA ALA A 136 30.42 -7.10 14.21
C ALA A 136 31.41 -8.29 14.29
N LEU A 137 31.99 -8.70 13.16
CA LEU A 137 33.02 -9.73 13.10
C LEU A 137 34.41 -9.16 13.40
N GLY A 138 34.66 -7.90 13.06
CA GLY A 138 35.95 -7.25 13.29
C GLY A 138 37.11 -7.90 12.51
N GLN A 139 36.80 -8.59 11.41
CA GLN A 139 37.75 -9.32 10.56
C GLN A 139 37.54 -8.93 9.10
N GLU A 140 38.63 -8.83 8.32
CA GLU A 140 38.60 -8.50 6.87
C GLU A 140 38.28 -9.71 5.97
N GLN A 141 37.45 -10.65 6.44
CA GLN A 141 37.06 -11.80 5.60
C GLN A 141 35.84 -11.44 4.76
N SER A 142 35.91 -11.70 3.44
CA SER A 142 34.76 -11.55 2.55
C SER A 142 33.68 -12.56 2.92
N ILE A 143 32.50 -12.07 3.27
CA ILE A 143 31.35 -12.89 3.68
C ILE A 143 30.22 -12.81 2.66
N VAL A 144 29.54 -13.94 2.51
CA VAL A 144 28.30 -14.05 1.74
C VAL A 144 27.17 -14.45 2.68
N LEU A 145 26.01 -13.83 2.50
CA LEU A 145 24.81 -14.22 3.25
C LEU A 145 24.03 -15.27 2.45
N ILE A 146 23.70 -16.37 3.11
CA ILE A 146 22.93 -17.47 2.54
C ILE A 146 21.67 -17.75 3.37
N ASP A 147 20.66 -18.32 2.73
CA ASP A 147 19.44 -18.80 3.38
C ASP A 147 19.61 -20.23 3.96
N SER A 148 18.54 -20.77 4.55
CA SER A 148 18.50 -22.14 5.07
C SER A 148 18.65 -23.24 4.02
N HIS A 149 18.51 -22.90 2.72
CA HIS A 149 18.69 -23.82 1.61
C HIS A 149 20.09 -23.72 0.99
N HIS A 150 21.00 -22.92 1.58
CA HIS A 150 22.34 -22.65 1.09
C HIS A 150 22.37 -21.87 -0.23
N ASN A 151 21.30 -21.12 -0.51
CA ASN A 151 21.27 -20.18 -1.63
C ASN A 151 21.80 -18.82 -1.17
N GLU A 152 22.59 -18.19 -2.03
CA GLU A 152 23.03 -16.83 -1.82
C GLU A 152 21.84 -15.86 -1.86
N ILE A 153 21.76 -15.01 -0.84
CA ILE A 153 20.81 -13.91 -0.81
C ILE A 153 21.38 -12.79 -1.70
N MET A 154 20.64 -12.42 -2.74
CA MET A 154 21.01 -11.39 -3.69
C MET A 154 20.37 -10.04 -3.31
N ASP A 155 21.03 -8.92 -3.64
CA ASP A 155 20.41 -7.59 -3.47
C ASP A 155 19.42 -7.35 -4.61
N CYS A 156 18.14 -7.42 -4.28
CA CYS A 156 17.04 -7.09 -5.18
C CYS A 156 15.90 -6.44 -4.40
N GLU A 157 14.91 -5.90 -5.10
CA GLU A 157 13.73 -5.25 -4.52
C GLU A 157 13.04 -6.12 -3.44
N GLY A 158 12.92 -7.43 -3.67
CA GLY A 158 12.32 -8.37 -2.71
C GLY A 158 13.13 -8.62 -1.42
N THR A 159 14.38 -8.17 -1.37
CA THR A 159 15.27 -8.25 -0.19
C THR A 159 15.50 -6.88 0.47
N ARG A 160 14.90 -5.82 -0.08
CA ARG A 160 14.93 -4.48 0.47
C ARG A 160 13.68 -4.24 1.33
N GLY A 161 13.87 -3.52 2.41
CA GLY A 161 12.82 -3.21 3.37
C GLY A 161 12.61 -4.27 4.44
N PRO A 162 11.86 -3.92 5.50
CA PRO A 162 11.78 -4.70 6.74
C PRO A 162 11.01 -6.01 6.56
N GLY A 163 10.17 -6.12 5.54
CA GLY A 163 9.35 -7.31 5.26
C GLY A 163 10.18 -8.58 5.08
N PHE A 164 11.32 -8.50 4.40
CA PHE A 164 12.23 -9.63 4.22
C PHE A 164 12.99 -9.96 5.53
N TRP A 165 13.53 -8.94 6.18
CA TRP A 165 14.45 -9.11 7.33
C TRP A 165 13.75 -9.42 8.66
N LYS A 166 12.46 -9.09 8.80
CA LYS A 166 11.66 -9.35 10.01
C LYS A 166 11.16 -10.80 10.12
N GLN A 167 11.25 -11.60 9.06
CA GLN A 167 10.74 -12.98 9.04
C GLN A 167 11.53 -13.91 9.97
N ASN A 168 11.08 -14.07 11.22
CA ASN A 168 11.75 -14.90 12.25
C ASN A 168 11.94 -16.38 11.85
N ALA A 169 11.11 -16.91 10.94
CA ALA A 169 11.24 -18.29 10.46
C ALA A 169 12.45 -18.52 9.52
N ARG A 170 12.90 -17.49 8.80
CA ARG A 170 14.02 -17.61 7.86
C ARG A 170 15.33 -17.57 8.63
N LYS A 171 16.17 -18.60 8.53
CA LYS A 171 17.54 -18.53 9.05
C LYS A 171 18.45 -17.88 8.02
N ILE A 172 19.34 -17.01 8.49
CA ILE A 172 20.32 -16.30 7.65
C ILE A 172 21.70 -16.64 8.18
N TYR A 173 22.55 -17.14 7.31
CA TYR A 173 23.91 -17.51 7.64
C TYR A 173 24.88 -16.57 6.94
N ALA A 174 25.96 -16.18 7.62
CA ALA A 174 27.11 -15.52 7.03
C ALA A 174 28.23 -16.55 6.92
N VAL A 175 28.74 -16.75 5.70
CA VAL A 175 29.76 -17.76 5.39
C VAL A 175 30.89 -17.10 4.62
N PRO A 176 32.16 -17.49 4.83
CA PRO A 176 33.27 -17.01 4.02
C PRO A 176 33.04 -17.32 2.52
N GLU A 177 33.28 -16.34 1.66
CA GLU A 177 33.04 -16.43 0.22
C GLU A 177 33.77 -17.62 -0.42
N GLU A 178 35.01 -17.87 0.02
CA GLU A 178 35.84 -19.00 -0.44
C GLU A 178 35.19 -20.37 -0.21
N GLN A 179 34.45 -20.52 0.90
CA GLN A 179 33.80 -21.77 1.26
C GLN A 179 32.53 -22.02 0.44
N LEU A 180 31.82 -20.96 0.05
CA LEU A 180 30.66 -21.07 -0.84
C LEU A 180 31.06 -21.54 -2.25
N GLN A 181 32.22 -21.10 -2.74
CA GLN A 181 32.75 -21.58 -4.02
C GLN A 181 33.07 -23.08 -3.97
N ARG A 182 33.59 -23.59 -2.84
CA ARG A 182 33.83 -25.03 -2.61
C ARG A 182 32.53 -25.84 -2.57
N LEU A 183 31.46 -25.32 -1.97
CA LEU A 183 30.11 -25.92 -2.04
C LEU A 183 29.63 -26.06 -3.49
N ARG A 184 29.72 -24.98 -4.28
CA ARG A 184 29.32 -24.97 -5.69
C ARG A 184 30.16 -25.93 -6.53
N GLY A 185 31.46 -26.01 -6.26
CA GLY A 185 32.38 -26.95 -6.93
C GLY A 185 32.10 -28.42 -6.61
N ASN A 186 31.79 -28.74 -5.36
CA ASN A 186 31.48 -30.11 -4.95
C ASN A 186 30.12 -30.59 -5.47
N LYS A 187 29.12 -29.70 -5.61
CA LYS A 187 27.84 -30.03 -6.28
C LYS A 187 28.07 -30.45 -7.73
N ARG A 188 28.86 -29.66 -8.48
CA ARG A 188 29.23 -29.97 -9.88
C ARG A 188 30.10 -31.22 -10.02
N LYS A 189 30.98 -31.49 -9.06
CA LYS A 189 31.85 -32.69 -9.07
C LYS A 189 31.11 -33.97 -8.67
N ARG A 190 30.03 -33.86 -7.89
CA ARG A 190 29.13 -34.98 -7.57
C ARG A 190 28.22 -35.31 -8.75
N GLU A 191 27.82 -34.29 -9.52
CA GLU A 191 27.12 -34.45 -10.81
C GLU A 191 27.99 -35.12 -11.88
N SER A 192 29.32 -34.91 -11.88
CA SER A 192 30.21 -35.50 -12.90
C SER A 192 30.63 -36.96 -12.67
N ARG A 193 30.41 -37.52 -11.47
CA ARG A 193 30.73 -38.93 -11.14
C ARG A 193 29.54 -39.88 -11.21
N ASN A 194 28.32 -39.36 -11.35
CA ASN A 194 27.10 -40.17 -11.41
C ASN A 194 26.70 -40.50 -12.86
N GLY A 195 27.68 -40.92 -13.66
CA GLY A 195 27.48 -41.42 -15.02
C GLY A 195 27.16 -42.92 -15.02
N ASP A 196 26.25 -43.37 -14.14
CA ASP A 196 25.73 -44.72 -14.18
C ASP A 196 24.32 -44.69 -14.78
N SER A 197 24.06 -45.60 -15.73
CA SER A 197 22.98 -45.51 -16.73
C SER A 197 21.55 -45.61 -16.17
N SER A 198 21.37 -45.53 -14.84
CA SER A 198 20.09 -45.55 -14.15
C SER A 198 19.53 -44.17 -13.78
N ALA A 199 20.31 -43.08 -13.90
CA ALA A 199 19.88 -41.72 -13.56
C ALA A 199 19.19 -40.97 -14.71
N LEU A 200 19.34 -41.45 -15.95
CA LEU A 200 18.73 -40.85 -17.14
C LEU A 200 17.19 -40.87 -17.10
N PRO A 201 16.53 -41.98 -16.71
CA PRO A 201 15.08 -42.01 -16.55
C PRO A 201 14.58 -41.02 -15.49
N GLU A 202 15.28 -40.93 -14.35
CA GLU A 202 14.91 -40.06 -13.23
C GLU A 202 15.08 -38.56 -13.57
N VAL A 203 16.09 -38.22 -14.37
CA VAL A 203 16.27 -36.86 -14.92
C VAL A 203 15.21 -36.54 -15.97
N LEU A 204 14.79 -37.50 -16.79
CA LEU A 204 13.72 -37.33 -17.77
C LEU A 204 12.36 -37.12 -17.09
N ASP A 205 12.07 -37.89 -16.03
CA ASP A 205 10.86 -37.73 -15.22
C ASP A 205 10.82 -36.34 -14.55
N GLN A 206 11.94 -35.85 -14.01
CA GLN A 206 12.05 -34.49 -13.47
C GLN A 206 11.89 -33.41 -14.55
N ILE A 207 12.40 -33.63 -15.77
CA ILE A 207 12.21 -32.70 -16.89
C ILE A 207 10.74 -32.66 -17.32
N GLU A 208 10.06 -33.81 -17.35
CA GLU A 208 8.64 -33.90 -17.66
C GLU A 208 7.78 -33.21 -16.60
N GLU A 209 8.10 -33.41 -15.31
CA GLU A 209 7.43 -32.72 -14.20
C GLU A 209 7.59 -31.19 -14.30
N VAL A 210 8.80 -30.71 -14.58
CA VAL A 210 9.06 -29.26 -14.76
C VAL A 210 8.38 -28.74 -16.03
N LEU A 211 8.29 -29.52 -17.10
CA LEU A 211 7.57 -29.15 -18.31
C LEU A 211 6.07 -28.98 -18.03
N LEU A 212 5.45 -29.91 -17.31
CA LEU A 212 4.05 -29.83 -16.91
C LEU A 212 3.80 -28.62 -15.99
N ALA A 213 4.67 -28.39 -15.01
CA ALA A 213 4.60 -27.20 -14.16
C ALA A 213 4.78 -25.89 -14.94
N SER A 214 5.66 -25.89 -15.95
CA SER A 214 5.91 -24.71 -16.80
C SER A 214 4.72 -24.37 -17.70
N GLN A 215 3.96 -25.36 -18.16
CA GLN A 215 2.73 -25.15 -18.93
C GLN A 215 1.65 -24.48 -18.07
N GLY A 216 1.48 -24.94 -16.83
CA GLY A 216 0.58 -24.29 -15.86
C GLY A 216 0.96 -22.83 -15.58
N LEU A 217 2.26 -22.52 -15.49
CA LEU A 217 2.76 -21.14 -15.34
C LEU A 217 2.47 -20.26 -16.56
N GLN A 218 2.56 -20.80 -17.79
CA GLN A 218 2.20 -20.06 -19.01
C GLN A 218 0.70 -19.75 -19.05
N GLU A 219 -0.15 -20.68 -18.63
CA GLU A 219 -1.60 -20.46 -18.51
C GLU A 219 -1.94 -19.41 -17.44
N VAL A 220 -1.27 -19.44 -16.29
CA VAL A 220 -1.43 -18.42 -15.25
C VAL A 220 -0.97 -17.06 -15.77
N SER A 221 0.18 -17.00 -16.47
CA SER A 221 0.69 -15.75 -17.07
C SER A 221 -0.27 -15.19 -18.11
N LYS A 222 -0.85 -16.05 -18.95
CA LYS A 222 -1.88 -15.67 -19.93
C LYS A 222 -3.12 -15.14 -19.23
N SER A 223 -3.63 -15.85 -18.22
CA SER A 223 -4.79 -15.42 -17.44
C SER A 223 -4.56 -14.06 -16.78
N LEU A 224 -3.37 -13.81 -16.23
CA LEU A 224 -2.98 -12.52 -15.67
C LEU A 224 -2.95 -11.42 -16.73
N LYS A 225 -2.39 -11.69 -17.91
CA LYS A 225 -2.37 -10.75 -19.04
C LYS A 225 -3.78 -10.43 -19.53
N ASP A 226 -4.64 -11.43 -19.65
CA ASP A 226 -6.03 -11.28 -20.07
C ASP A 226 -6.82 -10.47 -19.02
N LEU A 227 -6.60 -10.72 -17.74
CA LEU A 227 -7.20 -9.96 -16.64
C LEU A 227 -6.73 -8.49 -16.63
N VAL A 228 -5.44 -8.26 -16.85
CA VAL A 228 -4.87 -6.89 -16.95
C VAL A 228 -5.40 -6.17 -18.19
N ALA A 229 -5.52 -6.87 -19.32
CA ALA A 229 -6.10 -6.32 -20.54
C ALA A 229 -7.58 -5.97 -20.35
N PHE A 230 -8.34 -6.84 -19.67
CA PHE A 230 -9.72 -6.61 -19.29
C PHE A 230 -9.87 -5.36 -18.41
N VAL A 231 -9.09 -5.25 -17.33
CA VAL A 231 -9.12 -4.07 -16.43
C VAL A 231 -8.73 -2.78 -17.18
N ARG A 232 -7.77 -2.84 -18.11
CA ARG A 232 -7.39 -1.68 -18.93
C ARG A 232 -8.45 -1.29 -19.96
N GLY A 233 -9.11 -2.27 -20.58
CA GLY A 233 -10.20 -2.06 -21.53
C GLY A 233 -11.48 -1.53 -20.87
N ASN A 234 -11.67 -1.85 -19.59
CA ASN A 234 -12.86 -1.50 -18.81
C ASN A 234 -12.62 -0.38 -17.78
N LYS A 235 -11.67 0.52 -18.04
CA LYS A 235 -11.33 1.67 -17.16
C LYS A 235 -12.54 2.54 -16.78
N TYR A 236 -13.58 2.57 -17.60
CA TYR A 236 -14.78 3.39 -17.41
C TYR A 236 -16.04 2.58 -17.04
N THR A 237 -15.96 1.25 -16.97
CA THR A 237 -17.11 0.36 -16.72
C THR A 237 -17.05 -0.38 -15.39
N THR A 238 -15.93 -0.30 -14.67
CA THR A 238 -15.76 -1.01 -13.38
C THR A 238 -15.52 0.00 -12.27
N VAL A 239 -16.59 0.38 -11.56
CA VAL A 239 -16.47 1.14 -10.31
C VAL A 239 -16.14 0.14 -9.21
N SER A 240 -14.89 0.11 -8.77
CA SER A 240 -14.49 -0.65 -7.58
C SER A 240 -14.88 0.12 -6.33
N LEU A 241 -16.04 -0.20 -5.75
CA LEU A 241 -16.45 0.33 -4.45
C LEU A 241 -15.91 -0.56 -3.32
N SER A 242 -15.58 0.04 -2.18
CA SER A 242 -15.42 -0.73 -0.94
C SER A 242 -16.78 -1.32 -0.50
N GLU A 243 -16.76 -2.30 0.39
CA GLU A 243 -17.98 -2.91 0.93
C GLU A 243 -18.91 -1.86 1.56
N ASP A 244 -18.35 -0.92 2.35
CA ASP A 244 -19.11 0.18 2.96
C ASP A 244 -19.72 1.12 1.92
N GLN A 245 -18.98 1.41 0.84
CA GLN A 245 -19.47 2.26 -0.25
C GLN A 245 -20.60 1.58 -1.03
N ALA A 246 -20.45 0.29 -1.34
CA ALA A 246 -21.49 -0.50 -1.99
C ALA A 246 -22.76 -0.57 -1.12
N ALA A 247 -22.61 -0.79 0.19
CA ALA A 247 -23.72 -0.78 1.14
C ALA A 247 -24.43 0.58 1.19
N ALA A 248 -23.68 1.69 1.19
CA ALA A 248 -24.25 3.04 1.18
C ALA A 248 -25.04 3.33 -0.11
N VAL A 249 -24.49 2.94 -1.28
CA VAL A 249 -25.16 3.09 -2.58
C VAL A 249 -26.44 2.24 -2.62
N LYS A 250 -26.37 0.99 -2.17
CA LYS A 250 -27.55 0.10 -2.08
C LYS A 250 -28.62 0.68 -1.18
N ALA A 251 -28.25 1.19 0.00
CA ALA A 251 -29.19 1.83 0.92
C ALA A 251 -29.85 3.07 0.29
N ALA A 252 -29.08 3.91 -0.42
CA ALA A 252 -29.58 5.14 -1.04
C ALA A 252 -30.63 4.89 -2.15
N PHE A 253 -30.50 3.78 -2.88
CA PHE A 253 -31.39 3.41 -4.00
C PHE A 253 -32.31 2.24 -3.68
N SER A 254 -32.50 1.91 -2.40
CA SER A 254 -33.45 0.90 -1.93
C SER A 254 -34.78 1.54 -1.56
N CYS A 255 -35.89 0.93 -1.99
CA CYS A 255 -37.22 1.41 -1.66
C CYS A 255 -37.49 1.26 -0.16
N VAL A 256 -38.00 2.31 0.50
CA VAL A 256 -38.32 2.25 1.94
C VAL A 256 -39.44 1.25 2.29
N ILE A 257 -40.22 0.80 1.30
CA ILE A 257 -41.34 -0.13 1.46
C ILE A 257 -40.91 -1.56 1.14
N CYS A 258 -40.53 -1.85 -0.11
CA CYS A 258 -40.17 -3.22 -0.53
C CYS A 258 -38.71 -3.59 -0.24
N ARG A 259 -37.84 -2.61 0.07
CA ARG A 259 -36.39 -2.77 0.31
C ARG A 259 -35.56 -3.23 -0.89
N ASP A 260 -36.20 -3.42 -2.04
CA ASP A 260 -35.53 -3.73 -3.31
C ASP A 260 -35.03 -2.46 -4.01
N PRO A 261 -34.14 -2.61 -5.02
CA PRO A 261 -33.77 -1.52 -5.91
C PRO A 261 -35.00 -0.82 -6.48
N MET A 262 -35.00 0.51 -6.45
CA MET A 262 -36.13 1.32 -6.88
C MET A 262 -36.45 1.12 -8.36
N LYS A 263 -37.73 0.90 -8.68
CA LYS A 263 -38.28 0.95 -10.05
C LYS A 263 -39.21 2.13 -10.15
N ASP A 264 -39.02 2.99 -11.16
CA ASP A 264 -39.69 4.29 -11.25
C ASP A 264 -39.54 5.11 -9.96
N PRO A 265 -38.32 5.59 -9.65
CA PRO A 265 -38.00 6.22 -8.37
C PRO A 265 -38.80 7.50 -8.15
N MET A 266 -39.38 7.63 -6.95
CA MET A 266 -40.11 8.81 -6.52
C MET A 266 -39.32 9.59 -5.46
N PHE A 267 -39.27 10.90 -5.62
CA PHE A 267 -38.67 11.83 -4.68
C PHE A 267 -39.75 12.45 -3.78
N ALA A 268 -39.43 12.64 -2.50
CA ALA A 268 -40.27 13.40 -1.59
C ALA A 268 -39.59 14.69 -1.13
N SER A 269 -40.29 15.82 -1.33
CA SER A 269 -39.81 17.14 -0.92
C SER A 269 -39.82 17.33 0.60
N CYS A 270 -40.71 16.63 1.32
CA CYS A 270 -40.85 16.77 2.78
C CYS A 270 -39.61 16.29 3.56
N CYS A 271 -38.84 15.34 3.01
CA CYS A 271 -37.61 14.82 3.59
C CYS A 271 -36.44 14.84 2.60
N THR A 272 -36.60 15.59 1.50
CA THR A 272 -35.60 15.86 0.47
C THR A 272 -34.82 14.62 0.04
N THR A 273 -35.52 13.54 -0.30
CA THR A 273 -34.90 12.23 -0.54
C THR A 273 -35.69 11.39 -1.52
N VAL A 274 -34.99 10.53 -2.27
CA VAL A 274 -35.65 9.49 -3.08
C VAL A 274 -36.17 8.42 -2.11
N LEU A 275 -37.48 8.15 -2.17
CA LEU A 275 -38.17 7.29 -1.23
C LEU A 275 -38.28 5.84 -1.70
N GLY A 276 -38.60 5.62 -2.97
CA GLY A 276 -38.98 4.29 -3.39
C GLY A 276 -39.64 4.20 -4.75
N CYS A 277 -40.10 2.99 -5.05
CA CYS A 277 -40.84 2.69 -6.26
C CYS A 277 -42.19 3.42 -6.27
N ARG A 278 -42.59 3.92 -7.43
CA ARG A 278 -43.92 4.51 -7.64
C ARG A 278 -45.06 3.61 -7.13
N ALA A 279 -45.13 2.37 -7.62
CA ALA A 279 -46.20 1.44 -7.28
C ALA A 279 -46.31 1.18 -5.76
N CYS A 280 -45.18 1.12 -5.04
CA CYS A 280 -45.18 0.95 -3.59
C CYS A 280 -45.75 2.17 -2.88
N LEU A 281 -45.43 3.38 -3.35
CA LEU A 281 -45.87 4.62 -2.73
C LEU A 281 -47.33 4.95 -3.06
N ASP A 282 -47.80 4.60 -4.26
CA ASP A 282 -49.21 4.69 -4.62
C ASP A 282 -50.05 3.80 -3.69
N GLN A 283 -49.65 2.53 -3.51
CA GLN A 283 -50.32 1.61 -2.58
C GLN A 283 -50.25 2.10 -1.12
N TRP A 284 -49.17 2.76 -0.72
CA TRP A 284 -49.04 3.33 0.62
C TRP A 284 -50.06 4.44 0.87
N GLN A 285 -50.28 5.30 -0.12
CA GLN A 285 -51.21 6.43 -0.04
C GLN A 285 -52.67 6.00 0.11
N ASP A 286 -53.04 4.82 -0.40
CA ASP A 286 -54.38 4.26 -0.22
C ASP A 286 -54.72 4.00 1.27
N GLY A 287 -53.70 3.75 2.10
CA GLY A 287 -53.87 3.46 3.53
C GLY A 287 -53.37 4.55 4.49
N HIS A 288 -52.52 5.47 4.02
CA HIS A 288 -51.80 6.41 4.88
C HIS A 288 -51.62 7.78 4.23
N ALA A 289 -51.96 8.85 4.95
CA ALA A 289 -51.77 10.23 4.49
C ALA A 289 -50.38 10.82 4.81
N HIS A 290 -49.51 10.05 5.47
CA HIS A 290 -48.20 10.52 5.95
C HIS A 290 -47.03 9.84 5.24
N CYS A 291 -45.90 10.55 5.18
CA CYS A 291 -44.68 10.07 4.56
C CYS A 291 -44.14 8.81 5.28
N PRO A 292 -43.82 7.73 4.56
CA PRO A 292 -43.30 6.50 5.18
C PRO A 292 -41.94 6.68 5.87
N LYS A 293 -41.18 7.73 5.52
CA LYS A 293 -39.85 8.02 6.08
C LYS A 293 -39.88 9.01 7.24
N CYS A 294 -40.44 10.21 7.03
CA CYS A 294 -40.41 11.29 8.02
C CYS A 294 -41.75 11.54 8.73
N ARG A 295 -42.81 10.83 8.33
CA ARG A 295 -44.17 10.94 8.90
C ARG A 295 -44.82 12.31 8.79
N THR A 296 -44.33 13.18 7.92
CA THR A 296 -45.02 14.43 7.57
C THR A 296 -46.36 14.10 6.91
N ASP A 297 -47.42 14.77 7.35
CA ASP A 297 -48.75 14.70 6.75
C ASP A 297 -48.77 15.31 5.33
N ASP A 298 -49.92 15.27 4.66
CA ASP A 298 -50.09 15.81 3.31
C ASP A 298 -49.11 15.22 2.28
N PHE A 299 -48.74 13.96 2.45
CA PHE A 299 -47.68 13.29 1.69
C PHE A 299 -47.92 13.31 0.17
N SER A 300 -49.18 13.23 -0.27
CA SER A 300 -49.57 13.24 -1.68
C SER A 300 -49.12 14.51 -2.43
N PHE A 301 -48.97 15.64 -1.73
CA PHE A 301 -48.50 16.90 -2.33
C PHE A 301 -46.98 17.02 -2.39
N HIS A 302 -46.28 16.15 -1.68
CA HIS A 302 -44.83 16.22 -1.52
C HIS A 302 -44.07 15.20 -2.36
N ILE A 303 -44.77 14.35 -3.13
CA ILE A 303 -44.14 13.28 -3.91
C ILE A 303 -44.11 13.62 -5.41
N GLN A 304 -42.97 13.36 -6.05
CA GLN A 304 -42.75 13.64 -7.47
C GLN A 304 -41.96 12.49 -8.10
N SER A 305 -42.27 12.16 -9.36
CA SER A 305 -41.48 11.18 -10.11
C SER A 305 -40.13 11.77 -10.50
N VAL A 306 -39.06 11.00 -10.31
CA VAL A 306 -37.74 11.35 -10.83
C VAL A 306 -37.61 10.69 -12.19
N VAL A 307 -37.35 11.49 -13.23
CA VAL A 307 -37.13 11.00 -14.60
C VAL A 307 -35.64 11.06 -14.91
N GLY A 308 -35.12 10.05 -15.62
CA GLY A 308 -33.72 10.01 -16.06
C GLY A 308 -32.75 9.43 -15.02
N LEU A 309 -33.25 9.00 -13.86
CA LEU A 309 -32.47 8.23 -12.90
C LEU A 309 -32.41 6.73 -13.27
N ASP A 310 -33.31 6.29 -14.15
CA ASP A 310 -33.44 4.89 -14.58
C ASP A 310 -32.18 4.36 -15.26
N ASP A 311 -31.55 5.17 -16.12
CA ASP A 311 -30.29 4.81 -16.78
C ASP A 311 -29.14 4.67 -15.77
N ALA A 312 -29.12 5.52 -14.73
CA ALA A 312 -28.12 5.44 -13.66
C ALA A 312 -28.34 4.21 -12.77
N LEU A 313 -29.59 3.89 -12.41
CA LEU A 313 -29.93 2.68 -11.67
C LEU A 313 -29.60 1.41 -12.46
N THR A 314 -29.83 1.44 -13.78
CA THR A 314 -29.47 0.36 -14.69
C THR A 314 -27.96 0.16 -14.75
N ALA A 315 -27.19 1.25 -14.86
CA ALA A 315 -25.73 1.19 -14.82
C ALA A 315 -25.18 0.67 -13.49
N LEU A 316 -25.87 0.95 -12.38
CA LEU A 316 -25.50 0.53 -11.03
C LEU A 316 -26.12 -0.82 -10.61
N HIS A 317 -26.85 -1.51 -11.50
CA HIS A 317 -27.62 -2.71 -11.18
C HIS A 317 -26.79 -3.78 -10.43
N ASN A 318 -25.54 -3.99 -10.85
CA ASN A 318 -24.65 -4.99 -10.25
C ASN A 318 -24.21 -4.65 -8.80
N ILE A 319 -24.40 -3.41 -8.38
CA ILE A 319 -24.04 -2.91 -7.04
C ILE A 319 -25.26 -2.89 -6.13
N ILE A 320 -26.42 -2.52 -6.67
CA ILE A 320 -27.65 -2.32 -5.91
C ILE A 320 -28.49 -3.61 -5.74
N SER A 321 -28.32 -4.60 -6.62
CA SER A 321 -29.05 -5.89 -6.55
C SER A 321 -28.66 -6.72 -5.34
#